data_AF-A0A803Q6X3-F1
#
_entry.id   AF-A0A803Q6X3-F1
#
_cell.length_a   1.000
_cell.length_b   1.000
_cell.length_c   1.000
_cell.angle_alpha   90.00
_cell.angle_beta   90.00
_cell.angle_gamma   90.00
#
_symmetry.space_group_name_H-M   'P 1'
#
loop_
_entity.id
_entity.type
_entity.pdbx_description
1 polymer ?
#
loop_
_entity_poly.entity_id
_entity_poly.type
_entity_poly.pdbx_seq_one_letter_code
_entity_poly.pdbx_strand_id
1 'polypeptide(L)'
;MLRLVVTGRNLRAKTFYNLLLEGPKAEYVRAIWDNLLLPKHRFFYWQIVNSQLITRDFLCKLVPLKNTMCPVCEIEFETHDHALFSCIFAKQVLEDVNSWLGVYNWPILIADLISRCRFKEKDLTNRVLNMVIAATLYQLWKYRNRCILS
;
A
#
# COMPACT_ATOMS: atom_id res chain seq x y z
N MET A 1 3.70 31.40 -14.73
CA MET A 1 4.29 31.57 -16.07
C MET A 1 5.81 31.50 -15.95
N LEU A 2 6.40 30.30 -15.95
CA LEU A 2 7.86 30.12 -15.88
C LEU A 2 8.43 30.20 -17.31
N ARG A 3 9.06 31.34 -17.66
CA ARG A 3 9.84 31.47 -18.90
C ARG A 3 11.23 30.87 -18.66
N LEU A 4 11.41 29.60 -19.02
CA LEU A 4 12.73 29.01 -19.18
C LEU A 4 13.27 29.39 -20.56
N VAL A 5 14.08 30.44 -20.62
CA VAL A 5 14.92 30.72 -21.80
C VAL A 5 16.05 29.70 -21.78
N VAL A 6 15.92 28.62 -22.55
CA VAL A 6 16.95 27.60 -22.67
C VAL A 6 17.95 28.03 -23.74
N THR A 7 19.07 28.60 -23.31
CA THR A 7 20.22 28.87 -24.16
C THR A 7 21.09 27.62 -24.30
N GLY A 8 20.96 26.94 -25.44
CA GLY A 8 22.09 26.29 -26.13
C GLY A 8 22.84 25.13 -25.47
N ARG A 9 22.29 24.40 -24.49
CA ARG A 9 22.90 23.14 -24.01
C ARG A 9 21.87 22.01 -23.94
N ASN A 10 22.27 20.83 -24.41
CA ASN A 10 21.48 19.60 -24.51
C ASN A 10 20.50 19.40 -23.34
N LEU A 11 19.23 19.72 -23.58
CA LEU A 11 18.14 19.41 -22.65
C LEU A 11 18.01 17.91 -22.52
N ARG A 12 18.35 17.36 -21.35
CA ARG A 12 17.98 15.98 -21.01
C ARG A 12 16.55 15.98 -20.51
N ALA A 13 15.74 15.05 -21.03
CA ALA A 13 14.36 14.84 -20.59
C ALA A 13 14.23 14.78 -19.05
N LYS A 14 15.20 14.15 -18.37
CA LYS A 14 15.28 14.10 -16.90
C LYS A 14 15.30 15.48 -16.23
N THR A 15 16.08 16.42 -16.77
CA THR A 15 16.20 17.78 -16.21
C THR A 15 14.89 18.53 -16.36
N PHE A 16 14.25 18.42 -17.53
CA PHE A 16 12.96 19.04 -17.81
C PHE A 16 11.84 18.46 -16.93
N TYR A 17 11.79 17.13 -16.77
CA TYR A 17 10.83 16.47 -15.88
C TYR A 17 10.98 16.91 -14.42
N ASN A 18 12.21 17.01 -13.92
CA ASN A 18 12.47 17.46 -12.54
C ASN A 18 12.05 18.92 -12.32
N LEU A 19 12.20 19.79 -13.32
CA LEU A 19 11.79 21.20 -13.27
C LEU A 19 10.26 21.36 -13.30
N LEU A 20 9.56 20.51 -14.06
CA LEU A 20 8.10 20.54 -14.14
C LEU A 20 7.43 19.93 -12.89
N LEU A 21 8.08 18.98 -12.24
CA LEU A 21 7.56 18.24 -11.10
C LEU A 21 8.14 18.73 -9.77
N GLU A 22 8.43 20.03 -9.63
CA GLU A 22 8.83 20.63 -8.34
C GLU A 22 7.76 20.35 -7.28
N GLY A 23 7.94 19.25 -6.55
CA GLY A 23 7.02 18.73 -5.56
C GLY A 23 7.77 17.89 -4.54
N PRO A 24 7.24 17.78 -3.32
CA PRO A 24 7.88 17.00 -2.26
C PRO A 24 8.02 15.55 -2.73
N LYS A 25 9.22 14.98 -2.58
CA LYS A 25 9.42 13.55 -2.79
C LYS A 25 8.61 12.81 -1.73
N ALA A 26 7.70 11.95 -2.17
CA ALA A 26 6.94 11.12 -1.25
C ALA A 26 7.88 10.27 -0.38
N GLU A 27 7.67 10.33 0.94
CA GLU A 27 8.56 9.70 1.93
C GLU A 27 8.57 8.17 1.81
N TYR A 28 7.46 7.59 1.35
CA TYR A 28 7.28 6.14 1.18
C TYR A 28 7.99 5.55 -0.04
N VAL A 29 8.60 6.37 -0.92
CA VAL A 29 9.14 5.91 -2.23
C VAL A 29 10.13 4.76 -2.06
N ARG A 30 10.98 4.80 -1.03
CA ARG A 30 12.00 3.76 -0.84
C ARG A 30 11.42 2.44 -0.35
N ALA A 31 10.44 2.49 0.55
CA ALA A 31 9.80 1.28 1.07
C ALA A 31 8.97 0.57 0.00
N ILE A 32 8.28 1.32 -0.85
CA ILE A 32 7.38 0.77 -1.87
C ILE A 32 8.13 0.33 -3.13
N TRP A 33 9.10 1.12 -3.59
CA TRP A 33 9.84 0.85 -4.83
C TRP A 33 11.14 0.08 -4.62
N ASP A 34 11.26 -0.64 -3.50
CA ASP A 34 12.37 -1.53 -3.22
C ASP A 34 12.41 -2.70 -4.23
N ASN A 35 13.62 -3.07 -4.66
CA ASN A 35 13.81 -4.15 -5.63
C ASN A 35 13.41 -5.54 -5.08
N LEU A 36 13.38 -5.71 -3.76
CA LEU A 36 12.93 -6.92 -3.09
C LEU A 36 11.42 -7.16 -3.23
N LEU A 37 10.62 -6.12 -3.38
CA LEU A 37 9.18 -6.26 -3.58
C LEU A 37 8.87 -6.69 -5.02
N LEU A 38 7.95 -7.64 -5.19
CA LEU A 38 7.46 -8.01 -6.52
C LEU A 38 6.73 -6.83 -7.17
N PRO A 39 6.81 -6.62 -8.50
CA PRO A 39 6.19 -5.48 -9.19
C PRO A 39 4.71 -5.27 -8.85
N LYS A 40 3.94 -6.37 -8.82
CA LYS A 40 2.51 -6.35 -8.45
C LYS A 40 2.27 -5.92 -6.99
N HIS A 41 3.18 -6.28 -6.07
CA HIS A 41 3.08 -5.89 -4.68
C HIS A 41 3.43 -4.40 -4.52
N ARG A 42 4.41 -3.88 -5.27
CA ARG A 42 4.75 -2.44 -5.24
C ARG A 42 3.55 -1.57 -5.59
N PHE A 43 2.87 -1.91 -6.68
CA PHE A 43 1.68 -1.16 -7.12
C PHE A 43 0.56 -1.22 -6.10
N PHE A 44 0.24 -2.42 -5.60
CA PHE A 44 -0.77 -2.60 -4.56
C PHE A 44 -0.41 -1.83 -3.27
N TYR A 45 0.84 -1.89 -2.85
CA TYR A 45 1.30 -1.22 -1.64
C TYR A 45 1.25 0.31 -1.77
N TRP A 46 1.56 0.82 -2.95
CA TRP A 46 1.31 2.23 -3.31
C TRP A 46 -0.18 2.59 -3.18
N GLN A 47 -1.10 1.73 -3.61
CA GLN A 47 -2.52 1.98 -3.44
C GLN A 47 -2.94 2.05 -1.97
N ILE A 48 -2.38 1.18 -1.10
CA ILE A 48 -2.67 1.23 0.35
C ILE A 48 -2.25 2.58 0.94
N VAL A 49 -1.00 2.98 0.70
CA VAL A 49 -0.41 4.19 1.30
C VAL A 49 -1.10 5.48 0.82
N ASN A 50 -1.75 5.44 -0.33
CA ASN A 50 -2.51 6.58 -0.88
C ASN A 50 -4.04 6.43 -0.73
N SER A 51 -4.51 5.46 0.07
CA SER A 51 -5.94 5.19 0.31
C SER A 51 -6.76 4.95 -0.97
N GLN A 52 -6.16 4.27 -1.95
CA GLN A 52 -6.75 4.02 -3.27
C GLN A 52 -7.28 2.59 -3.47
N LEU A 53 -7.44 1.81 -2.40
CA LEU A 53 -8.16 0.54 -2.50
C LEU A 53 -9.67 0.78 -2.64
N ILE A 54 -10.32 -0.08 -3.42
CA ILE A 54 -11.78 -0.03 -3.67
C ILE A 54 -12.48 -0.95 -2.67
N THR A 55 -12.59 -0.47 -1.44
CA THR A 55 -13.40 -1.05 -0.35
C THR A 55 -14.86 -0.63 -0.50
N ARG A 56 -15.80 -1.36 0.12
CA ARG A 56 -17.24 -1.07 -0.01
C ARG A 56 -17.64 0.29 0.57
N ASP A 57 -16.96 0.81 1.60
CA ASP A 57 -17.17 2.17 2.11
C ASP A 57 -16.80 3.29 1.12
N PHE A 58 -15.82 3.04 0.25
CA PHE A 58 -15.49 3.93 -0.85
C PHE A 58 -16.43 3.72 -2.03
N LEU A 59 -16.67 2.46 -2.39
CA LEU A 59 -17.46 2.09 -3.57
C LEU A 59 -18.93 2.50 -3.44
N CYS A 60 -19.51 2.48 -2.23
CA CYS A 60 -20.90 2.94 -2.00
C CYS A 60 -21.11 4.43 -2.29
N LYS A 61 -20.03 5.23 -2.31
CA LYS A 61 -20.07 6.65 -2.70
C LYS A 61 -20.14 6.85 -4.21
N LEU A 62 -19.72 5.84 -4.98
CA LEU A 62 -19.67 5.88 -6.44
C LEU A 62 -20.87 5.19 -7.09
N VAL A 63 -21.33 4.08 -6.49
CA VAL A 63 -22.44 3.27 -7.02
C VAL A 63 -23.34 2.77 -5.89
N PRO A 64 -24.66 2.57 -6.13
CA PRO A 64 -25.54 1.96 -5.16
C PRO A 64 -25.08 0.53 -4.82
N LEU A 65 -24.72 0.30 -3.55
CA LEU A 65 -24.39 -1.02 -3.03
C LEU A 65 -25.54 -1.54 -2.17
N LYS A 66 -25.89 -2.81 -2.36
CA LYS A 66 -26.89 -3.51 -1.52
C LYS A 66 -26.36 -3.78 -0.11
N ASN A 67 -25.05 -3.96 0.03
CA ASN A 67 -24.39 -4.31 1.28
C ASN A 67 -22.99 -3.69 1.35
N THR A 68 -22.67 -3.06 2.48
CA THR A 68 -21.36 -2.45 2.78
C THR A 68 -20.52 -3.25 3.78
N MET A 69 -21.02 -4.40 4.25
CA MET A 69 -20.30 -5.33 5.12
C MET A 69 -19.05 -5.89 4.43
N CYS A 70 -18.04 -6.29 5.19
CA CYS A 70 -16.86 -6.95 4.68
C CYS A 70 -17.24 -8.26 3.95
N PRO A 71 -16.81 -8.47 2.69
CA PRO A 71 -17.12 -9.70 1.95
C PRO A 71 -16.40 -10.94 2.49
N VAL A 72 -15.45 -10.76 3.42
CA VAL A 72 -14.68 -11.87 4.00
C VAL A 72 -15.32 -12.38 5.29
N CYS A 73 -15.58 -11.48 6.24
CA CYS A 73 -16.13 -11.89 7.54
C CYS A 73 -17.64 -11.69 7.66
N GLU A 74 -18.23 -10.82 6.84
CA GLU A 74 -19.66 -10.47 6.87
C GLU A 74 -20.17 -9.93 8.23
N ILE A 75 -19.27 -9.53 9.14
CA ILE A 75 -19.59 -9.10 10.52
C ILE A 75 -19.46 -7.59 10.72
N GLU A 76 -18.48 -6.93 10.11
CA GLU A 76 -18.26 -5.48 10.23
C GLU A 76 -18.27 -4.80 8.85
N PHE A 77 -18.45 -3.48 8.82
CA PHE A 77 -18.35 -2.69 7.59
C PHE A 77 -16.95 -2.74 6.97
N GLU A 78 -16.88 -2.81 5.65
CA GLU A 78 -15.60 -2.84 4.96
C GLU A 78 -14.98 -1.45 4.83
N THR A 79 -13.87 -1.24 5.54
CA THR A 79 -12.95 -0.11 5.38
C THR A 79 -11.57 -0.62 4.96
N HIS A 80 -10.64 0.28 4.60
CA HIS A 80 -9.26 -0.13 4.29
C HIS A 80 -8.58 -0.82 5.49
N ASP A 81 -8.70 -0.25 6.69
CA ASP A 81 -8.13 -0.85 7.91
C ASP A 81 -8.80 -2.18 8.24
N HIS A 82 -10.13 -2.29 8.07
CA HIS A 82 -10.82 -3.55 8.32
C HIS A 82 -10.39 -4.63 7.33
N ALA A 83 -10.40 -4.34 6.03
CA ALA A 83 -10.07 -5.32 5.00
C ALA A 83 -8.64 -5.89 5.13
N LEU A 84 -7.71 -5.11 5.70
CA LEU A 84 -6.29 -5.47 5.77
C LEU A 84 -5.81 -5.88 7.16
N PHE A 85 -6.40 -5.35 8.23
CA PHE A 85 -5.87 -5.50 9.59
C PHE A 85 -6.90 -5.90 10.64
N SER A 86 -8.12 -5.33 10.62
CA SER A 86 -9.08 -5.56 11.72
C SER A 86 -10.08 -6.69 11.47
N CYS A 87 -10.27 -7.13 10.22
CA CYS A 87 -11.07 -8.31 9.88
C CYS A 87 -10.55 -9.55 10.62
N ILE A 88 -11.45 -10.34 11.21
CA ILE A 88 -11.08 -11.53 11.99
C ILE A 88 -10.20 -12.51 11.20
N PHE A 89 -10.47 -12.68 9.90
CA PHE A 89 -9.65 -13.49 9.01
C PHE A 89 -8.27 -12.86 8.76
N ALA A 90 -8.23 -11.55 8.51
CA ALA A 90 -6.98 -10.83 8.31
C ALA A 90 -6.09 -10.89 9.56
N LYS A 91 -6.67 -10.68 10.75
CA LYS A 91 -5.98 -10.81 12.04
C LYS A 91 -5.33 -12.17 12.20
N GLN A 92 -6.09 -13.25 11.98
CA GLN A 92 -5.55 -14.60 12.10
C GLN A 92 -4.36 -14.82 11.17
N VAL A 93 -4.48 -14.42 9.89
CA VAL A 93 -3.38 -14.55 8.92
C VAL A 93 -2.16 -13.73 9.35
N LEU A 94 -2.36 -12.51 9.84
CA LEU A 94 -1.25 -11.66 10.30
C LEU A 94 -0.58 -12.25 11.55
N GLU A 95 -1.34 -12.81 12.49
CA GLU A 95 -0.83 -13.49 13.67
C GLU A 95 -0.03 -14.74 13.32
N ASP A 96 -0.53 -15.56 12.40
CA ASP A 96 0.16 -16.77 11.93
C ASP A 96 1.49 -16.43 11.26
N VAL A 97 1.49 -15.42 10.36
CA VAL A 97 2.72 -14.98 9.69
C VAL A 97 3.68 -14.31 10.67
N ASN A 98 3.17 -13.56 11.67
CA ASN A 98 4.01 -12.98 12.71
C ASN A 98 4.68 -14.05 13.59
N SER A 99 3.93 -15.08 13.96
CA SER A 99 4.44 -16.21 14.74
C SER A 99 5.52 -16.96 13.96
N TRP A 100 5.30 -17.19 12.66
CA TRP A 100 6.27 -17.84 11.77
C TRP A 100 7.60 -17.08 11.65
N LEU A 101 7.56 -15.75 11.63
CA LEU A 101 8.76 -14.93 11.54
C LEU A 101 9.51 -14.77 12.87
N GLY A 102 8.84 -14.93 14.02
CA GLY A 102 9.45 -14.78 15.34
C GLY A 102 9.19 -13.43 15.99
N VAL A 103 7.90 -13.10 16.20
CA VAL A 103 7.37 -11.93 16.91
C VAL A 103 8.08 -10.62 16.54
N TYR A 104 7.64 -10.05 15.43
CA TYR A 104 7.97 -8.70 15.05
C TYR A 104 6.86 -7.73 15.46
N ASN A 105 7.20 -6.45 15.58
CA ASN A 105 6.18 -5.42 15.67
C ASN A 105 5.52 -5.33 14.28
N TRP A 106 4.28 -5.81 14.11
CA TRP A 106 3.54 -5.71 12.85
C TRP A 106 2.65 -4.46 12.84
N PRO A 107 2.42 -3.84 11.67
CA PRO A 107 1.40 -2.79 11.57
C PRO A 107 0.02 -3.40 11.86
N ILE A 108 -0.76 -2.71 12.69
CA ILE A 108 -2.15 -3.08 13.01
C ILE A 108 -3.15 -2.11 12.37
N LEU A 109 -2.66 -0.98 11.86
CA LEU A 109 -3.40 0.01 11.09
C LEU A 109 -2.58 0.44 9.88
N ILE A 110 -3.27 1.01 8.89
CA ILE A 110 -2.63 1.65 7.74
C ILE A 110 -1.75 2.81 8.19
N ALA A 111 -2.14 3.55 9.24
CA ALA A 111 -1.31 4.62 9.80
C ALA A 111 0.07 4.10 10.27
N ASP A 112 0.12 2.91 10.88
CA ASP A 112 1.38 2.29 11.31
C ASP A 112 2.22 1.87 10.11
N LEU A 113 1.57 1.32 9.08
CA LEU A 113 2.19 0.91 7.82
C LEU A 113 2.81 2.12 7.10
N ILE A 114 2.08 3.23 7.01
CA ILE A 114 2.56 4.49 6.42
C ILE A 114 3.75 5.01 7.23
N SER A 115 3.63 5.04 8.55
CA SER A 115 4.69 5.50 9.45
C SER A 115 5.98 4.70 9.24
N ARG A 116 5.88 3.37 9.11
CA ARG A 116 7.00 2.49 8.75
C ARG A 116 7.61 2.83 7.40
N CYS A 117 6.79 3.09 6.39
CA CYS A 117 7.26 3.41 5.04
C CYS A 117 8.06 4.71 4.96
N ARG A 118 7.90 5.65 5.90
CA ARG A 118 8.62 6.93 5.93
C ARG A 118 10.09 6.77 6.31
N PHE A 119 10.45 5.70 7.03
CA PHE A 119 11.81 5.51 7.48
C PHE A 119 12.72 5.04 6.33
N LYS A 120 13.90 5.64 6.25
CA LYS A 120 14.96 5.19 5.33
C LYS A 120 15.58 3.91 5.88
N GLU A 121 15.07 2.78 5.42
CA GLU A 121 15.65 1.51 5.81
C GLU A 121 16.83 1.11 4.92
N LYS A 122 17.95 0.72 5.54
CA LYS A 122 19.11 0.14 4.87
C LYS A 122 19.32 -1.32 5.28
N ASP A 123 18.83 -1.71 6.45
CA ASP A 123 18.96 -3.05 6.97
C ASP A 123 18.20 -4.07 6.12
N LEU A 124 18.86 -5.20 5.82
CA LEU A 124 18.27 -6.25 4.99
C LEU A 124 17.08 -6.90 5.69
N THR A 125 17.15 -7.09 7.01
CA THR A 125 16.07 -7.71 7.80
C THR A 125 14.80 -6.90 7.67
N ASN A 126 14.87 -5.59 7.92
CA ASN A 126 13.69 -4.72 7.80
C ASN A 126 13.16 -4.62 6.36
N ARG A 127 14.03 -4.68 5.34
CA ARG A 127 13.58 -4.72 3.94
C ARG A 127 12.87 -6.03 3.59
N VAL A 128 13.36 -7.17 4.12
CA VAL A 128 12.71 -8.48 4.00
C VAL A 128 11.37 -8.48 4.74
N LEU A 129 11.31 -7.94 5.96
CA LEU A 129 10.06 -7.79 6.71
C LEU A 129 9.04 -6.95 5.92
N ASN A 130 9.47 -5.83 5.34
CA ASN A 130 8.61 -5.00 4.49
C ASN A 130 8.11 -5.76 3.23
N MET A 131 8.95 -6.59 2.63
CA MET A 131 8.56 -7.47 1.52
C MET A 131 7.50 -8.49 1.95
N VAL A 132 7.67 -9.12 3.11
CA VAL A 132 6.71 -10.08 3.65
C VAL A 132 5.39 -9.39 3.98
N ILE A 133 5.40 -8.23 4.63
CA ILE A 133 4.20 -7.42 4.89
C ILE A 133 3.46 -7.13 3.57
N ALA A 134 4.16 -6.61 2.55
CA ALA A 134 3.56 -6.32 1.26
C ALA A 134 2.94 -7.55 0.60
N ALA A 135 3.60 -8.71 0.70
CA ALA A 135 3.10 -9.97 0.16
C ALA A 135 1.86 -10.48 0.91
N THR A 136 1.87 -10.44 2.25
CA THR A 136 0.74 -10.88 3.08
C THR A 136 -0.49 -10.01 2.81
N LEU A 137 -0.34 -8.69 2.84
CA LEU A 137 -1.45 -7.76 2.55
C LEU A 137 -1.99 -7.95 1.12
N TYR A 138 -1.12 -8.23 0.15
CA TYR A 138 -1.55 -8.53 -1.22
C TYR A 138 -2.37 -9.82 -1.31
N GLN A 139 -1.98 -10.88 -0.59
CA GLN A 139 -2.75 -12.13 -0.56
C GLN A 139 -4.11 -11.95 0.14
N LEU A 140 -4.16 -11.18 1.23
CA LEU A 140 -5.42 -10.83 1.89
C LEU A 140 -6.36 -10.11 0.93
N TRP A 141 -5.85 -9.09 0.24
CA TRP A 141 -6.64 -8.36 -0.76
C TRP A 141 -7.10 -9.25 -1.92
N LYS A 142 -6.23 -10.14 -2.39
CA LYS A 142 -6.57 -11.10 -3.44
C LYS A 142 -7.65 -12.08 -3.00
N TYR A 143 -7.58 -12.57 -1.77
CA TYR A 143 -8.60 -13.45 -1.18
C TYR A 143 -9.93 -12.72 -1.07
N ARG A 144 -9.94 -11.50 -0.51
CA ARG A 144 -11.11 -10.63 -0.46
C ARG A 144 -11.76 -10.46 -1.84
N ASN A 145 -10.98 -10.20 -2.89
CA ASN A 145 -11.53 -10.02 -4.23
C ASN A 145 -12.16 -11.30 -4.79
N ARG A 146 -11.70 -12.48 -4.37
CA ARG A 146 -12.35 -13.75 -4.74
C ARG A 146 -13.73 -13.89 -4.09
N CYS A 147 -13.90 -13.44 -2.85
CA CYS A 147 -15.22 -13.45 -2.17
C CYS A 147 -16.25 -12.52 -2.81
N ILE A 148 -15.82 -11.55 -3.64
CA ILE A 148 -16.73 -10.67 -4.38
C ILE A 148 -17.08 -11.23 -5.76
N LEU A 149 -16.12 -11.92 -6.39
CA LEU A 149 -16.24 -12.46 -7.74
C LEU A 149 -16.76 -13.92 -7.75
N SER A 150 -17.06 -14.48 -6.58
CA SER A 150 -17.64 -15.81 -6.39
C SER A 150 -19.15 -15.84 -6.58
#